data_AF-A0A0F9HMK3-F1
#
_entry.id   AF-A0A0F9HMK3-F1
#
_cell.length_a   1.000
_cell.length_b   1.000
_cell.length_c   1.000
_cell.angle_alpha   90.00
_cell.angle_beta   90.00
_cell.angle_gamma   90.00
#
_symmetry.space_group_name_H-M   'P 1'
#
loop_
_entity.id
_entity.type
_entity.pdbx_description
1 polymer ?
#
loop_
_entity_poly.entity_id
_entity_poly.type
_entity_poly.pdbx_seq_one_letter_code
_entity_poly.pdbx_strand_id
1 'polypeptide(L)'
;MINCQTISFSKELQQQRMTQAQSILGTRVVKHIICFVLYLFGVDRKSISNLLSTPPGTIRSIIRAILHDGLPALEDRRKSSSMFLPPPEKSLKVNIRMEGQAVIIDFAIAGKLAIPRQNTLQIKVILLTLLDNNLITTREVAEVLGFSTVHTLNLAKELHADDVIALIDKRKGQQQEYRFTPAVKAELIQQFVLDIVSRGKSSGKLLANHLQERCELILSERSIRDHINKLGLSGIKESLPHLLSALKKN
;
A
#
# COMPACT_ATOMS: atom_id res chain seq x y z
N MET A 1 15.76 -40.69 -30.84
CA MET A 1 17.10 -40.06 -30.95
C MET A 1 17.40 -39.84 -32.42
N ILE A 2 17.91 -38.66 -32.80
CA ILE A 2 18.38 -38.42 -34.17
C ILE A 2 19.76 -39.10 -34.30
N ASN A 3 19.89 -40.08 -35.19
CA ASN A 3 21.17 -40.74 -35.46
C ASN A 3 21.89 -40.01 -36.60
N CYS A 4 22.93 -39.24 -36.25
CA CYS A 4 23.72 -38.49 -37.23
C CYS A 4 24.81 -39.33 -37.92
N GLN A 5 24.92 -40.63 -37.65
CA GLN A 5 25.95 -41.49 -38.25
C GLN A 5 25.61 -41.96 -39.65
N THR A 6 24.33 -41.91 -40.05
CA THR A 6 23.85 -42.38 -41.36
C THR A 6 23.63 -41.25 -42.37
N ILE A 7 24.01 -40.02 -42.04
CA ILE A 7 23.80 -38.84 -42.89
C ILE A 7 25.13 -38.32 -43.43
N SER A 8 25.12 -37.88 -44.69
CA SER A 8 26.28 -37.26 -45.33
C SER A 8 26.18 -35.73 -45.24
N PHE A 9 27.29 -35.08 -44.87
CA PHE A 9 27.39 -33.63 -44.81
C PHE A 9 28.16 -33.12 -46.03
N SER A 10 27.50 -32.32 -46.88
CA SER A 10 28.17 -31.56 -47.94
C SER A 10 28.67 -30.23 -47.38
N LYS A 11 29.98 -29.97 -47.53
CA LYS A 11 30.60 -28.71 -47.08
C LYS A 11 30.06 -27.50 -47.84
N GLU A 12 29.82 -27.63 -49.14
CA GLU A 12 29.29 -26.54 -49.98
C GLU A 12 27.89 -26.13 -49.54
N LEU A 13 26.99 -27.12 -49.37
CA LEU A 13 25.62 -26.87 -48.90
C LEU A 13 25.61 -26.33 -47.47
N GLN A 14 26.50 -26.81 -46.60
CA GLN A 14 26.64 -26.29 -45.24
C GLN A 14 27.02 -24.81 -45.27
N GLN A 15 28.03 -24.43 -46.04
CA GLN A 15 28.51 -23.04 -46.14
C GLN A 15 27.38 -22.13 -46.65
N GLN A 16 26.68 -22.53 -47.71
CA GLN A 16 25.58 -21.75 -48.29
C GLN A 16 24.44 -21.54 -47.28
N ARG A 17 23.99 -22.61 -46.61
CA ARG A 17 22.91 -22.56 -45.62
C ARG A 17 23.30 -21.75 -44.38
N MET A 18 24.56 -21.85 -43.96
CA MET A 18 25.09 -21.07 -42.84
C MET A 18 25.09 -19.58 -43.16
N THR A 19 25.55 -19.19 -44.35
CA THR A 19 25.52 -17.78 -44.78
C THR A 19 24.09 -17.24 -44.84
N GLN A 20 23.16 -18.03 -45.38
CA GLN A 20 21.74 -17.66 -45.42
C GLN A 20 21.13 -17.53 -44.03
N ALA A 21 21.41 -18.45 -43.12
CA ALA A 21 20.92 -18.37 -41.75
C ALA A 21 21.47 -17.14 -41.02
N GLN A 22 22.76 -16.83 -41.23
CA GLN A 22 23.40 -15.66 -40.63
C GLN A 22 22.87 -14.33 -41.16
N SER A 23 22.48 -14.25 -42.44
CA SER A 23 21.88 -13.03 -43.00
C SER A 23 20.47 -12.76 -42.47
N ILE A 24 19.69 -13.81 -42.18
CA ILE A 24 18.32 -13.70 -41.67
C ILE A 24 18.30 -13.47 -40.15
N LEU A 25 19.03 -14.29 -39.40
CA LEU A 25 18.94 -14.34 -37.93
C LEU A 25 20.06 -13.57 -37.22
N GLY A 26 21.13 -13.24 -37.94
CA GLY A 26 22.33 -12.66 -37.37
C GLY A 26 23.33 -13.72 -36.87
N THR A 27 24.62 -13.40 -37.00
CA THR A 27 25.73 -14.31 -36.69
C THR A 27 25.74 -14.80 -35.25
N ARG A 28 25.39 -13.94 -34.29
CA ARG A 28 25.34 -14.26 -32.86
C ARG A 28 24.24 -15.27 -32.55
N VAL A 29 23.04 -15.05 -33.06
CA VAL A 29 21.89 -15.95 -32.86
C VAL A 29 22.20 -17.34 -33.41
N VAL A 30 22.71 -17.41 -34.64
CA VAL A 30 23.08 -18.68 -35.27
C VAL A 30 24.14 -19.43 -34.45
N LYS A 31 25.17 -18.73 -33.94
CA LYS A 31 26.18 -19.35 -33.06
C LYS A 31 25.58 -19.88 -31.75
N HIS A 32 24.65 -19.14 -31.14
CA HIS A 32 23.97 -19.59 -29.91
C HIS A 32 23.07 -20.81 -30.18
N ILE A 33 22.37 -20.85 -31.32
CA ILE A 33 21.57 -22.01 -31.74
C ILE A 33 22.46 -23.24 -31.90
N ILE A 34 23.57 -23.13 -32.64
CA ILE A 34 24.50 -24.25 -32.85
C ILE A 34 25.10 -24.73 -31.53
N CYS A 35 25.52 -23.80 -30.67
CA CYS A 35 26.00 -24.10 -29.32
C CYS A 35 25.00 -24.94 -28.53
N PHE A 36 23.73 -24.52 -28.53
CA PHE A 36 22.68 -25.19 -27.78
C PHE A 36 22.32 -26.56 -28.38
N VAL A 37 22.26 -26.67 -29.71
CA VAL A 37 22.00 -27.94 -30.40
C VAL A 37 23.10 -28.97 -30.12
N LEU A 38 24.38 -28.57 -30.16
CA LEU A 38 25.50 -29.45 -29.82
C LEU A 38 25.44 -29.91 -28.36
N TYR A 39 25.04 -29.02 -27.46
CA TYR A 39 24.82 -29.37 -26.05
C TYR A 39 23.69 -30.40 -25.89
N LEU A 40 22.57 -30.24 -26.62
CA LEU A 40 21.47 -31.21 -26.61
C LEU A 40 21.89 -32.57 -27.19
N PHE A 41 22.82 -32.60 -28.15
CA PHE A 41 23.42 -33.83 -28.66
C PHE A 41 24.45 -34.48 -27.72
N GLY A 42 24.69 -33.89 -26.53
CA GLY A 42 25.58 -34.44 -25.52
C GLY A 42 27.07 -34.12 -25.73
N VAL A 43 27.41 -33.20 -26.62
CA VAL A 43 28.80 -32.75 -26.80
C VAL A 43 29.26 -31.98 -25.56
N ASP A 44 30.47 -32.28 -25.06
CA ASP A 44 30.99 -31.61 -23.88
C ASP A 44 31.29 -30.13 -24.14
N ARG A 45 31.19 -29.31 -23.08
CA ARG A 45 31.33 -27.85 -23.19
C ARG A 45 32.72 -27.40 -23.67
N LYS A 46 33.76 -28.21 -23.47
CA LYS A 46 35.14 -27.90 -23.86
C LYS A 46 35.30 -28.10 -25.38
N SER A 47 34.74 -29.19 -25.92
CA SER A 47 34.67 -29.44 -27.36
C SER A 47 33.85 -28.38 -28.09
N ILE A 48 32.70 -27.97 -27.55
CA ILE A 48 31.88 -26.88 -28.12
C ILE A 48 32.67 -25.55 -28.10
N SER A 49 33.36 -25.27 -26.99
CA SER A 49 34.18 -24.05 -26.83
C SER A 49 35.28 -23.96 -27.90
N ASN A 50 35.98 -25.07 -28.14
CA ASN A 50 37.01 -25.15 -29.17
C ASN A 50 36.42 -25.02 -30.59
N LEU A 51 35.30 -25.70 -30.86
CA LEU A 51 34.65 -25.68 -32.17
C LEU A 51 34.12 -24.29 -32.56
N LEU A 52 33.56 -23.55 -31.59
CA LEU A 52 32.98 -22.22 -31.82
C LEU A 52 33.96 -21.08 -31.54
N SER A 53 35.22 -21.38 -31.21
CA SER A 53 36.24 -20.40 -30.79
C SER A 53 35.72 -19.43 -29.73
N THR A 54 34.96 -19.95 -28.76
CA THR A 54 34.24 -19.15 -27.74
C THR A 54 34.64 -19.65 -26.35
N PRO A 55 34.98 -18.77 -25.38
CA PRO A 55 35.44 -19.20 -24.06
C PRO A 55 34.44 -20.13 -23.33
N PRO A 56 34.92 -21.10 -22.54
CA PRO A 56 34.05 -22.06 -21.84
C PRO A 56 33.03 -21.39 -20.89
N GLY A 57 33.42 -20.28 -20.26
CA GLY A 57 32.53 -19.48 -19.40
C GLY A 57 31.34 -18.91 -20.18
N THR A 58 31.59 -18.42 -21.40
CA THR A 58 30.54 -17.89 -22.28
C THR A 58 29.59 -18.98 -22.75
N ILE A 59 30.11 -20.17 -23.10
CA ILE A 59 29.29 -21.34 -23.45
C ILE A 59 28.35 -21.71 -22.28
N ARG A 60 28.87 -21.76 -21.05
CA ARG A 60 28.05 -22.00 -19.85
C ARG A 60 26.94 -20.95 -19.70
N SER A 61 27.27 -19.67 -19.86
CA SER A 61 26.30 -18.58 -19.75
C SER A 61 25.21 -18.65 -20.82
N ILE A 62 25.57 -18.96 -22.07
CA ILE A 62 24.61 -19.13 -23.17
C ILE A 62 23.64 -20.28 -22.87
N ILE A 63 24.15 -21.46 -22.50
CA ILE A 63 23.31 -22.62 -22.19
C ILE A 63 22.37 -22.33 -21.02
N ARG A 64 22.89 -21.71 -19.94
CA ARG A 64 22.09 -21.37 -18.77
C ARG A 64 20.99 -20.36 -19.11
N ALA A 65 21.30 -19.35 -19.91
CA ALA A 65 20.33 -18.35 -20.33
C ALA A 65 19.21 -18.99 -21.16
N ILE A 66 19.54 -19.86 -22.13
CA ILE A 66 18.53 -20.54 -22.97
C ILE A 66 17.67 -21.50 -22.14
N LEU A 67 18.25 -22.23 -21.18
CA LEU A 67 17.48 -23.15 -20.31
C LEU A 67 16.54 -22.43 -19.34
N HIS A 68 16.87 -21.19 -18.93
CA HIS A 68 16.06 -20.40 -18.00
C HIS A 68 15.05 -19.50 -18.71
N ASP A 69 15.49 -18.75 -19.71
CA ASP A 69 14.72 -17.70 -20.37
C ASP A 69 14.12 -18.14 -21.72
N GLY A 70 14.48 -19.31 -22.24
CA GLY A 70 13.97 -19.85 -23.50
C GLY A 70 14.54 -19.16 -24.75
N LEU A 71 13.73 -19.09 -25.82
CA LEU A 71 14.10 -18.45 -27.10
C LEU A 71 14.56 -16.98 -26.99
N PRO A 72 13.98 -16.13 -26.12
CA PRO A 72 14.47 -14.77 -25.88
C PRO A 72 15.96 -14.67 -25.52
N ALA A 73 16.54 -15.72 -24.93
CA ALA A 73 17.97 -15.75 -24.59
C ALA A 73 18.90 -15.71 -25.82
N LEU A 74 18.37 -16.00 -27.01
CA LEU A 74 19.12 -15.92 -28.26
C LEU A 74 19.35 -14.47 -28.70
N GLU A 75 18.53 -13.52 -28.25
CA GLU A 75 18.60 -12.11 -28.60
C GLU A 75 19.53 -11.29 -27.70
N ASP A 76 19.75 -10.03 -28.09
CA ASP A 76 20.43 -9.08 -27.22
C ASP A 76 19.51 -8.58 -26.11
N ARG A 77 19.77 -9.02 -24.87
CA ARG A 77 19.04 -8.65 -23.66
C ARG A 77 19.12 -7.16 -23.30
N ARG A 78 19.94 -6.37 -23.99
CA ARG A 78 19.95 -4.90 -23.85
C ARG A 78 18.73 -4.25 -24.47
N LYS A 79 17.98 -4.95 -25.32
CA LYS A 79 16.69 -4.50 -25.84
C LYS A 79 15.59 -4.82 -24.82
N SER A 80 14.71 -3.85 -24.58
CA SER A 80 13.60 -3.97 -23.61
C SER A 80 12.45 -4.86 -24.10
N SER A 81 12.42 -5.23 -25.38
CA SER A 81 11.44 -6.11 -25.97
C SER A 81 12.11 -7.21 -26.81
N SER A 82 11.57 -8.42 -26.71
CA SER A 82 11.98 -9.55 -27.55
C SER A 82 11.25 -9.50 -28.90
N MET A 83 11.94 -9.84 -30.00
CA MET A 83 11.30 -10.00 -31.31
C MET A 83 10.73 -11.42 -31.49
N PHE A 84 11.21 -12.39 -30.71
CA PHE A 84 10.69 -13.77 -30.71
C PHE A 84 9.39 -13.96 -29.93
N LEU A 85 9.07 -13.07 -28.98
CA LEU A 85 7.80 -13.11 -28.24
C LEU A 85 6.79 -12.15 -28.88
N PRO A 86 5.47 -12.46 -28.82
CA PRO A 86 4.46 -11.48 -29.15
C PRO A 86 4.69 -10.22 -28.30
N PRO A 87 4.42 -9.02 -28.86
CA PRO A 87 4.52 -7.80 -28.08
C PRO A 87 3.65 -7.97 -26.83
N PRO A 88 4.16 -7.59 -25.64
CA PRO A 88 3.35 -7.65 -24.43
C PRO A 88 2.05 -6.90 -24.71
N GLU A 89 0.91 -7.51 -24.36
CA GLU A 89 -0.38 -6.84 -24.47
C GLU A 89 -0.24 -5.45 -23.85
N LYS A 90 -0.69 -4.42 -24.58
CA LYS A 90 -0.67 -3.04 -24.06
C LYS A 90 -1.54 -3.03 -22.80
N SER A 91 -0.90 -3.14 -21.64
CA SER A 91 -1.56 -2.98 -20.36
C SER A 91 -2.28 -1.63 -20.39
N LEU A 92 -3.60 -1.64 -20.20
CA LEU A 92 -4.38 -0.43 -19.97
C LEU A 92 -3.74 0.32 -18.79
N LYS A 93 -2.97 1.37 -19.09
CA LYS A 93 -2.37 2.21 -18.05
C LYS A 93 -3.45 3.11 -17.51
N VAL A 94 -4.02 2.73 -16.37
CA VAL A 94 -4.92 3.59 -15.61
C VAL A 94 -4.08 4.58 -14.83
N ASN A 95 -4.34 5.87 -15.00
CA ASN A 95 -3.68 6.92 -14.23
C ASN A 95 -4.68 7.61 -13.30
N ILE A 96 -4.21 7.99 -12.12
CA ILE A 96 -5.04 8.67 -11.12
C ILE A 96 -4.44 10.03 -10.84
N ARG A 97 -5.27 11.07 -10.87
CA ARG A 97 -4.84 12.45 -10.57
C ARG A 97 -5.89 13.16 -9.74
N MET A 98 -5.45 14.05 -8.88
CA MET A 98 -6.33 15.00 -8.22
C MET A 98 -6.31 16.32 -8.98
N GLU A 99 -7.46 16.75 -9.50
CA GLU A 99 -7.64 18.03 -10.18
C GLU A 99 -8.72 18.84 -9.46
N GLY A 100 -8.29 19.86 -8.71
CA GLY A 100 -9.19 20.75 -7.96
C GLY A 100 -10.09 20.02 -6.97
N GLN A 101 -11.40 19.99 -7.27
CA GLN A 101 -12.45 19.36 -6.47
C GLN A 101 -12.85 17.96 -6.98
N ALA A 102 -12.08 17.35 -7.87
CA ALA A 102 -12.36 16.01 -8.39
C ALA A 102 -11.12 15.10 -8.38
N VAL A 103 -11.37 13.81 -8.21
CA VAL A 103 -10.42 12.72 -8.51
C VAL A 103 -10.71 12.24 -9.92
N ILE A 104 -9.71 12.35 -10.80
CA ILE A 104 -9.78 11.91 -12.20
C ILE A 104 -9.08 10.57 -12.33
N ILE A 105 -9.80 9.58 -12.85
CA ILE A 105 -9.27 8.27 -13.23
C ILE A 105 -9.29 8.21 -14.75
N ASP A 106 -8.10 8.15 -15.35
CA ASP A 106 -7.89 8.15 -16.79
C ASP A 106 -7.60 6.73 -17.27
N PHE A 107 -8.52 6.16 -18.05
CA PHE A 107 -8.40 4.82 -18.66
C PHE A 107 -7.77 4.88 -20.06
N ALA A 108 -7.04 5.96 -20.36
CA ALA A 108 -6.43 6.25 -21.65
C ALA A 108 -7.46 6.26 -22.79
N ILE A 109 -7.59 5.14 -23.50
CA ILE A 109 -8.42 5.03 -24.72
C ILE A 109 -9.91 4.89 -24.34
N ALA A 110 -10.23 4.38 -23.16
CA ALA A 110 -11.62 4.16 -22.72
C ALA A 110 -12.28 5.41 -22.11
N GLY A 111 -11.56 6.52 -21.98
CA GLY A 111 -12.07 7.79 -21.45
C GLY A 111 -11.69 8.05 -20.00
N LYS A 112 -12.31 9.08 -19.41
CA LYS A 112 -12.00 9.59 -18.06
C LYS A 112 -13.22 9.52 -17.16
N LEU A 113 -13.01 9.07 -15.92
CA LEU A 113 -14.00 9.08 -14.86
C LEU A 113 -13.63 10.16 -13.85
N ALA A 114 -14.50 11.16 -13.66
CA ALA A 114 -14.32 12.23 -12.69
C ALA A 114 -15.25 12.03 -11.50
N ILE A 115 -14.69 11.96 -10.30
CA ILE A 115 -15.44 11.76 -9.06
C ILE A 115 -15.26 13.00 -8.17
N PRO A 116 -16.35 13.68 -7.73
CA PRO A 116 -16.24 14.78 -6.79
C PRO A 116 -15.57 14.38 -5.48
N ARG A 117 -14.66 15.22 -4.97
CA ARG A 117 -13.84 14.93 -3.79
C ARG A 117 -14.66 14.76 -2.51
N GLN A 118 -15.85 15.35 -2.48
CA GLN A 118 -16.82 15.22 -1.39
C GLN A 118 -17.35 13.78 -1.29
N ASN A 119 -17.40 13.02 -2.39
CA ASN A 119 -17.88 11.65 -2.40
C ASN A 119 -16.77 10.66 -2.02
N THR A 120 -16.32 10.78 -0.78
CA THR A 120 -15.20 9.99 -0.24
C THR A 120 -15.44 8.49 -0.31
N LEU A 121 -16.69 8.04 -0.13
CA LEU A 121 -17.05 6.63 -0.19
C LEU A 121 -16.98 6.09 -1.62
N GLN A 122 -17.50 6.82 -2.61
CA GLN A 122 -17.38 6.45 -4.02
C GLN A 122 -15.92 6.38 -4.47
N ILE A 123 -15.08 7.34 -4.04
CA ILE A 123 -13.65 7.34 -4.34
C ILE A 123 -12.99 6.09 -3.76
N LYS A 124 -13.23 5.77 -2.49
CA LYS A 124 -12.67 4.57 -1.86
C LYS A 124 -13.07 3.30 -2.60
N VAL A 125 -14.36 3.12 -2.88
CA VAL A 125 -14.86 1.93 -3.58
C VAL A 125 -14.16 1.77 -4.93
N ILE A 126 -14.18 2.80 -5.78
CA ILE A 126 -13.62 2.70 -7.13
C ILE A 126 -12.11 2.46 -7.08
N LEU A 127 -11.37 3.21 -6.26
CA LEU A 127 -9.92 3.04 -6.17
C LEU A 127 -9.52 1.68 -5.59
N LEU A 128 -10.21 1.19 -4.57
CA LEU A 128 -9.93 -0.13 -3.99
C LEU A 128 -10.29 -1.27 -4.96
N THR A 129 -11.38 -1.13 -5.73
CA THR A 129 -11.74 -2.10 -6.79
C THR A 129 -10.69 -2.13 -7.90
N LEU A 130 -10.20 -0.97 -8.36
CA LEU A 130 -9.15 -0.90 -9.38
C LEU A 130 -7.82 -1.50 -8.86
N LEU A 131 -7.52 -1.32 -7.58
CA LEU A 131 -6.37 -1.91 -6.91
C LEU A 131 -6.47 -3.44 -6.86
N ASP A 132 -7.63 -3.98 -6.48
CA ASP A 132 -7.88 -5.43 -6.40
C ASP A 132 -7.72 -6.12 -7.77
N ASN A 133 -8.02 -5.38 -8.85
CA ASN A 133 -7.86 -5.84 -10.23
C ASN A 133 -6.46 -5.55 -10.83
N ASN A 134 -5.48 -5.13 -10.02
CA ASN A 134 -4.11 -4.81 -10.44
C ASN A 134 -4.01 -3.72 -11.54
N LEU A 135 -5.01 -2.84 -11.66
CA LEU A 135 -5.01 -1.76 -12.65
C LEU A 135 -4.23 -0.52 -12.19
N ILE A 136 -4.06 -0.39 -10.88
CA ILE A 136 -3.35 0.72 -10.22
C ILE A 136 -2.55 0.18 -9.03
N THR A 137 -1.56 0.94 -8.57
CA THR A 137 -0.69 0.52 -7.47
C THR A 137 -1.23 0.94 -6.11
N THR A 138 -0.88 0.18 -5.06
CA THR A 138 -1.22 0.53 -3.67
C THR A 138 -0.69 1.90 -3.26
N ARG A 139 0.46 2.31 -3.80
CA ARG A 139 1.08 3.62 -3.49
C ARG A 139 0.23 4.76 -4.02
N GLU A 140 -0.21 4.68 -5.28
CA GLU A 140 -1.07 5.69 -5.90
C GLU A 140 -2.39 5.84 -5.14
N VAL A 141 -3.02 4.72 -4.75
CA VAL A 141 -4.26 4.75 -3.96
C VAL A 141 -4.03 5.35 -2.57
N ALA A 142 -2.95 4.95 -1.90
CA ALA A 142 -2.61 5.46 -0.57
C ALA A 142 -2.36 6.98 -0.58
N GLU A 143 -1.68 7.51 -1.60
CA GLU A 143 -1.45 8.94 -1.76
C GLU A 143 -2.75 9.71 -1.98
N VAL A 144 -3.66 9.21 -2.83
CA VAL A 144 -4.95 9.87 -3.12
C VAL A 144 -5.89 9.83 -1.91
N LEU A 145 -5.92 8.72 -1.17
CA LEU A 145 -6.76 8.58 0.02
C LEU A 145 -6.14 9.17 1.29
N GLY A 146 -4.84 9.50 1.28
CA GLY A 146 -4.11 9.99 2.45
C GLY A 146 -3.91 8.91 3.53
N PHE A 147 -3.80 7.64 3.14
CA PHE A 147 -3.66 6.50 4.04
C PHE A 147 -2.26 5.88 3.95
N SER A 148 -1.94 4.99 4.91
CA SER A 148 -0.77 4.14 4.77
C SER A 148 -1.05 3.01 3.76
N THR A 149 -0.01 2.52 3.08
CA THR A 149 -0.13 1.40 2.14
C THR A 149 -0.72 0.14 2.78
N VAL A 150 -0.34 -0.13 4.04
CA VAL A 150 -0.88 -1.25 4.83
C VAL A 150 -2.37 -1.08 5.09
N HIS A 151 -2.80 0.13 5.48
CA HIS A 151 -4.22 0.39 5.72
C HIS A 151 -5.03 0.28 4.42
N THR A 152 -4.51 0.79 3.30
CA THR A 152 -5.12 0.65 1.97
C THR A 152 -5.31 -0.82 1.57
N LEU A 153 -4.31 -1.67 1.79
CA LEU A 153 -4.42 -3.11 1.50
C LEU A 153 -5.45 -3.81 2.37
N ASN A 154 -5.51 -3.45 3.66
CA ASN A 154 -6.52 -4.01 4.56
C ASN A 154 -7.94 -3.60 4.11
N LEU A 155 -8.14 -2.32 3.77
CA LEU A 155 -9.42 -1.83 3.25
C LEU A 155 -9.83 -2.51 1.93
N ALA A 156 -8.87 -2.81 1.04
CA ALA A 156 -9.17 -3.53 -0.20
C ALA A 156 -9.67 -4.96 0.09
N LYS A 157 -9.04 -5.66 1.04
CA LYS A 157 -9.46 -6.99 1.49
C LYS A 157 -10.83 -6.95 2.17
N GLU A 158 -11.07 -5.96 3.02
CA GLU A 158 -12.35 -5.75 3.70
C GLU A 158 -13.46 -5.45 2.69
N LEU A 159 -13.22 -4.63 1.66
CA LEU A 159 -14.19 -4.38 0.58
C LEU A 159 -14.53 -5.67 -0.19
N HIS A 160 -13.54 -6.51 -0.47
CA HIS A 160 -13.75 -7.77 -1.17
C HIS A 160 -14.55 -8.79 -0.33
N ALA A 161 -14.34 -8.81 0.99
CA ALA A 161 -14.97 -9.79 1.88
C ALA A 161 -16.34 -9.34 2.42
N ASP A 162 -16.45 -8.08 2.84
CA ASP A 162 -17.56 -7.54 3.65
C ASP A 162 -18.34 -6.42 2.91
N ASP A 163 -18.09 -6.25 1.60
CA ASP A 163 -18.73 -5.27 0.71
C ASP A 163 -18.48 -3.80 1.13
N VAL A 164 -19.13 -2.84 0.45
CA VAL A 164 -19.02 -1.40 0.66
C VAL A 164 -19.30 -0.98 2.12
N ILE A 165 -20.09 -1.76 2.86
CA ILE A 165 -20.43 -1.52 4.27
C ILE A 165 -19.17 -1.51 5.15
N ALA A 166 -18.13 -2.25 4.77
CA ALA A 166 -16.86 -2.27 5.48
C ALA A 166 -16.14 -0.91 5.47
N LEU A 167 -16.34 -0.12 4.41
CA LEU A 167 -15.68 1.18 4.21
C LEU A 167 -16.38 2.35 4.92
N ILE A 168 -17.59 2.11 5.45
CA ILE A 168 -18.35 3.08 6.22
C ILE A 168 -17.71 3.23 7.60
N ASP A 169 -17.56 4.47 8.08
CA ASP A 169 -17.07 4.71 9.42
C ASP A 169 -18.09 4.21 10.47
N LYS A 170 -17.77 3.07 11.09
CA LYS A 170 -18.60 2.43 12.13
C LYS A 170 -18.35 3.03 13.51
N ARG A 171 -17.46 4.02 13.66
CA ARG A 171 -17.17 4.64 14.95
C ARG A 171 -18.36 5.47 15.42
N LYS A 172 -19.22 4.86 16.23
CA LYS A 172 -19.99 5.62 17.22
C LYS A 172 -18.99 6.05 18.29
N GLY A 173 -18.68 7.34 18.36
CA GLY A 173 -17.89 7.88 19.47
C GLY A 173 -18.45 7.42 20.82
N GLN A 174 -17.64 7.51 21.88
CA GLN A 174 -18.04 7.09 23.24
C GLN A 174 -19.37 7.76 23.64
N GLN A 175 -20.45 6.97 23.67
CA GLN A 175 -21.81 7.47 23.95
C GLN A 175 -22.12 7.61 25.44
N GLN A 176 -21.31 6.98 26.31
CA GLN A 176 -21.49 7.00 27.76
C GLN A 176 -20.15 7.27 28.45
N GLU A 177 -20.18 8.11 29.49
CA GLU A 177 -19.01 8.50 30.27
C GLU A 177 -18.69 7.42 31.33
N TYR A 178 -17.83 6.46 30.98
CA TYR A 178 -17.49 5.34 31.89
C TYR A 178 -16.68 5.75 33.13
N ARG A 179 -15.92 6.85 33.05
CA ARG A 179 -15.05 7.32 34.15
C ARG A 179 -15.69 8.41 35.01
N PHE A 180 -16.61 9.20 34.45
CA PHE A 180 -17.38 10.20 35.18
C PHE A 180 -18.76 9.66 35.50
N THR A 181 -18.78 8.64 36.35
CA THR A 181 -20.03 8.11 36.88
C THR A 181 -20.78 9.20 37.67
N PRO A 182 -22.10 9.05 37.89
CA PRO A 182 -22.86 10.01 38.70
C PRO A 182 -22.23 10.29 40.08
N ALA A 183 -21.65 9.26 40.71
CA ALA A 183 -20.95 9.40 41.98
C ALA A 183 -19.70 10.28 41.88
N VAL A 184 -18.88 10.08 40.85
CA VAL A 184 -17.68 10.90 40.60
C VAL A 184 -18.05 12.34 40.26
N LYS A 185 -19.15 12.55 39.53
CA LYS A 185 -19.68 13.90 39.25
C LYS A 185 -20.16 14.60 40.52
N ALA A 186 -20.85 13.88 41.41
CA ALA A 186 -21.27 14.42 42.70
C ALA A 186 -20.06 14.83 43.54
N GLU A 187 -19.03 13.99 43.61
CA GLU A 187 -17.80 14.31 44.33
C GLU A 187 -17.09 15.53 43.71
N LEU A 188 -16.98 15.59 42.38
CA LEU A 188 -16.41 16.73 41.66
C LEU A 188 -17.13 18.04 42.02
N ILE A 189 -18.47 18.02 42.09
CA ILE A 189 -19.27 19.20 42.48
C ILE A 189 -18.98 19.58 43.94
N GLN A 190 -18.97 18.61 44.86
CA GLN A 190 -18.70 18.86 46.27
C GLN A 190 -17.31 19.51 46.48
N GLN A 191 -16.28 18.95 45.85
CA GLN A 191 -14.92 19.46 45.95
C GLN A 191 -14.76 20.84 45.31
N PHE A 192 -15.41 21.06 44.17
CA PHE A 192 -15.45 22.38 43.53
C PHE A 192 -16.06 23.43 44.47
N VAL A 193 -17.21 23.14 45.08
CA VAL A 193 -17.86 24.09 46.01
C VAL A 193 -16.98 24.34 47.23
N LEU A 194 -16.41 23.30 47.85
CA LEU A 194 -15.52 23.43 49.00
C LEU A 194 -14.33 24.35 48.69
N ASP A 195 -13.69 24.15 47.54
CA ASP A 195 -12.54 24.95 47.10
C ASP A 195 -12.89 26.42 46.90
N ILE A 196 -14.02 26.69 46.24
CA ILE A 196 -14.48 28.05 45.99
C ILE A 196 -14.82 28.77 47.30
N VAL A 197 -15.49 28.08 48.23
CA VAL A 197 -15.95 28.68 49.48
C VAL A 197 -14.81 28.87 50.48
N SER A 198 -13.90 27.90 50.59
CA SER A 198 -12.81 27.95 51.54
C SER A 198 -11.59 28.73 51.03
N ARG A 199 -11.30 28.67 49.72
CA ARG A 199 -10.04 29.19 49.14
C ARG A 199 -10.25 30.24 48.05
N GLY A 200 -11.49 30.51 47.63
CA GLY A 200 -11.83 31.46 46.56
C GLY A 200 -11.42 31.00 45.16
N LYS A 201 -10.80 29.83 45.02
CA LYS A 201 -10.28 29.32 43.74
C LYS A 201 -10.29 27.80 43.71
N SER A 202 -10.62 27.26 42.54
CA SER A 202 -10.51 25.85 42.21
C SER A 202 -9.73 25.70 40.90
N SER A 203 -8.94 24.63 40.77
CA SER A 203 -8.15 24.34 39.58
C SER A 203 -8.30 22.86 39.19
N GLY A 204 -8.13 22.57 37.89
CA GLY A 204 -8.23 21.20 37.38
C GLY A 204 -7.25 20.24 38.05
N LYS A 205 -6.04 20.72 38.40
CA LYS A 205 -5.04 19.95 39.14
C LYS A 205 -5.46 19.64 40.57
N LEU A 206 -6.00 20.63 41.26
CA LEU A 206 -6.41 20.49 42.66
C LEU A 206 -7.61 19.54 42.78
N LEU A 207 -8.58 19.65 41.88
CA LEU A 207 -9.70 18.72 41.79
C LEU A 207 -9.29 17.31 41.34
N ALA A 208 -8.27 17.19 40.48
CA ALA A 208 -7.72 15.88 40.13
C ALA A 208 -7.15 15.16 41.36
N ASN A 209 -6.41 15.90 42.21
CA ASN A 209 -5.86 15.35 43.44
C ASN A 209 -6.98 14.94 44.41
N HIS A 210 -8.01 15.77 44.60
CA HIS A 210 -9.13 15.42 45.48
C HIS A 210 -9.87 14.16 45.01
N LEU A 211 -10.09 14.01 43.69
CA LEU A 211 -10.74 12.83 43.13
C LEU A 211 -9.84 11.59 43.18
N GLN A 212 -8.52 11.76 43.10
CA GLN A 212 -7.59 10.66 43.30
C GLN A 212 -7.61 10.19 44.77
N GLU A 213 -7.60 11.11 45.72
CA GLU A 213 -7.61 10.78 47.16
C GLU A 213 -8.94 10.16 47.62
N ARG A 214 -10.07 10.62 47.07
CA ARG A 214 -11.41 10.28 47.58
C ARG A 214 -12.16 9.26 46.74
N CYS A 215 -11.84 9.15 45.46
CA CYS A 215 -12.46 8.18 44.55
C CYS A 215 -11.46 7.17 43.98
N GLU A 216 -10.19 7.22 44.37
CA GLU A 216 -9.10 6.37 43.82
C GLU A 216 -8.99 6.45 42.28
N LEU A 217 -9.42 7.57 41.70
CA LEU A 217 -9.50 7.75 40.25
C LEU A 217 -8.52 8.81 39.76
N ILE A 218 -7.58 8.37 38.92
CA ILE A 218 -6.64 9.26 38.23
C ILE A 218 -7.31 9.78 36.95
N LEU A 219 -7.71 11.05 36.99
CA LEU A 219 -8.35 11.75 35.87
C LEU A 219 -7.46 12.88 35.37
N SER A 220 -7.51 13.13 34.05
CA SER A 220 -6.73 14.23 33.47
C SER A 220 -7.35 15.59 33.83
N GLU A 221 -6.51 16.59 34.09
CA GLU A 221 -6.96 17.97 34.35
C GLU A 221 -7.82 18.55 33.21
N ARG A 222 -7.58 18.09 31.97
CA ARG A 222 -8.36 18.51 30.80
C ARG A 222 -9.77 17.95 30.85
N SER A 223 -9.92 16.67 31.19
CA SER A 223 -11.23 16.01 31.32
C SER A 223 -12.05 16.62 32.46
N ILE A 224 -11.40 16.94 33.58
CA ILE A 224 -12.05 17.60 34.73
C ILE A 224 -12.57 18.99 34.34
N ARG A 225 -11.74 19.81 33.68
CA ARG A 225 -12.16 21.14 33.19
C ARG A 225 -13.33 21.05 32.20
N ASP A 226 -13.28 20.08 31.28
CA ASP A 226 -14.38 19.83 30.35
C ASP A 226 -15.69 19.53 31.11
N HIS A 227 -15.64 18.69 32.16
CA HIS A 227 -16.82 18.36 32.95
C HIS A 227 -17.32 19.51 33.82
N ILE A 228 -16.43 20.31 34.41
CA ILE A 228 -16.79 21.54 35.14
C ILE A 228 -17.56 22.49 34.22
N ASN A 229 -17.09 22.65 32.98
CA ASN A 229 -17.76 23.50 32.00
C ASN A 229 -19.11 22.91 31.55
N LYS A 230 -19.17 21.62 31.24
CA LYS A 230 -20.43 20.93 30.89
C LYS A 230 -21.48 21.00 32.00
N LEU A 231 -21.05 20.95 33.27
CA LEU A 231 -21.92 21.08 34.44
C LEU A 231 -22.27 22.55 34.79
N GLY A 232 -21.72 23.53 34.07
CA GLY A 232 -21.96 24.96 34.33
C GLY A 232 -21.30 25.50 35.60
N LEU A 233 -20.44 24.73 36.25
CA LEU A 233 -19.83 25.10 37.53
C LEU A 233 -18.91 26.33 37.43
N SER A 234 -18.27 26.52 36.26
CA SER A 234 -17.44 27.69 36.00
C SER A 234 -18.23 29.01 36.07
N GLY A 235 -19.52 29.00 35.70
CA GLY A 235 -20.38 30.19 35.70
C GLY A 235 -20.91 30.59 37.08
N ILE A 236 -20.91 29.68 38.06
CA ILE A 236 -21.42 29.94 39.42
C ILE A 236 -20.30 30.25 40.43
N LYS A 237 -19.04 30.28 39.97
CA LYS A 237 -17.85 30.43 40.81
C LYS A 237 -17.87 31.72 41.65
N GLU A 238 -18.36 32.83 41.08
CA GLU A 238 -18.39 34.13 41.74
C GLU A 238 -19.62 34.32 42.62
N SER A 239 -20.76 33.73 42.24
CA SER A 239 -22.02 33.86 42.99
C SER A 239 -22.09 32.94 44.21
N LEU A 240 -21.45 31.77 44.18
CA LEU A 240 -21.47 30.78 45.26
C LEU A 240 -21.02 31.33 46.64
N PRO A 241 -19.87 32.03 46.77
CA PRO A 241 -19.46 32.62 48.04
C PRO A 241 -20.47 33.63 48.58
N HIS A 242 -21.04 34.46 47.70
CA HIS A 242 -22.04 35.47 48.08
C HIS A 242 -23.32 34.82 48.62
N LEU A 243 -23.84 33.78 47.95
CA LEU A 243 -25.01 33.03 48.38
C LEU A 243 -24.80 32.39 49.77
N LEU A 244 -23.62 31.81 50.01
CA LEU A 244 -23.29 31.22 51.32
C LEU A 244 -23.11 32.28 52.42
N SER A 245 -22.54 33.44 52.09
CA SER A 245 -22.42 34.55 53.05
C SER A 245 -23.77 35.14 53.44
N ALA A 246 -24.74 35.15 52.52
CA ALA A 246 -26.11 35.58 52.80
C ALA A 246 -26.85 34.58 53.72
N LEU A 247 -26.59 33.28 53.55
CA LEU A 247 -27.17 32.23 54.42
C LEU A 247 -26.61 32.23 55.84
N LYS A 248 -25.34 32.60 56.05
CA LYS A 248 -24.70 32.68 57.38
C LYS A 248 -25.09 33.92 58.20
N LYS A 249 -25.79 34.89 57.58
CA LYS A 249 -26.23 36.14 58.24
C LYS A 249 -27.62 36.03 58.88
N ASN A 250 -28.30 34.89 58.72
CA ASN A 250 -29.47 34.47 59.48
C ASN A 250 -29.07 33.36 60.47
#